data_AF-A0A124FZI6-F1
#
_entry.id   AF-A0A124FZI6-F1
#
_cell.length_a   1.000
_cell.length_b   1.000
_cell.length_c   1.000
_cell.angle_alpha   90.00
_cell.angle_beta   90.00
_cell.angle_gamma   90.00
#
_symmetry.space_group_name_H-M   'P 1'
#
loop_
_entity.id
_entity.type
_entity.pdbx_description
1 polymer ?
#
loop_
_entity_poly.entity_id
_entity_poly.type
_entity_poly.pdbx_seq_one_letter_code
_entity_poly.pdbx_strand_id
1 'polypeptide(L)' 'NGADIARTEWYLEGRLPLQTLRADLDYGYTTAFTKMGIIGVKVWIYKGDVQV' A
#
# COMPACT_ATOMS: atom_id res chain seq x y z
N ASN A 1 12.67 -2.33 12.85
CA ASN A 1 13.97 -1.95 13.46
C ASN A 1 13.96 -0.58 14.15
N GLY A 2 12.89 -0.20 14.88
CA GLY A 2 12.86 0.88 15.88
C GLY A 2 13.87 2.01 15.77
N ALA A 3 13.93 2.68 14.62
CA ALA A 3 14.94 3.71 14.35
C ALA A 3 14.40 5.08 14.78
N ASP A 4 15.27 5.93 15.33
CA ASP A 4 14.91 7.26 15.85
C ASP A 4 14.49 8.28 14.78
N ILE A 5 14.54 7.90 13.50
CA ILE A 5 14.19 8.74 12.36
C ILE A 5 13.02 8.10 11.62
N ALA A 6 12.03 8.91 11.24
CA ALA A 6 10.91 8.46 10.41
C ALA A 6 11.41 8.00 9.03
N ARG A 7 10.98 6.81 8.59
CA ARG A 7 11.32 6.25 7.28
C ARG A 7 10.05 5.83 6.55
N THR A 8 10.09 5.92 5.23
CA THR A 8 9.07 5.34 4.35
C THR A 8 9.75 4.26 3.53
N GLU A 9 9.14 3.07 3.50
CA GLU A 9 9.63 1.93 2.75
C GLU A 9 8.47 1.41 1.91
N TRP A 10 8.74 1.10 0.65
CA TRP A 10 7.73 0.64 -0.29
C TRP A 10 8.31 -0.46 -1.17
N TYR A 11 7.45 -1.40 -1.51
CA TYR A 11 7.75 -2.52 -2.37
C TYR A 11 6.65 -2.67 -3.40
N LEU A 12 7.03 -3.09 -4.60
CA LEU A 12 6.11 -3.35 -5.69
C LEU A 12 6.52 -4.64 -6.38
N GLU A 13 5.54 -5.50 -6.60
CA GLU A 13 5.68 -6.70 -7.42
C GLU A 13 4.59 -6.68 -8.50
N GLY A 14 4.98 -6.96 -9.75
CA GLY A 14 4.04 -6.95 -10.87
C GLY A 14 3.69 -5.55 -11.40
N ARG A 15 2.39 -5.26 -11.52
CA ARG A 15 1.86 -4.04 -12.16
C ARG A 15 0.86 -3.34 -11.26
N LEU A 16 0.97 -2.01 -11.15
CA LEU A 16 0.05 -1.16 -10.39
C LEU A 16 -0.36 0.07 -11.23
N PRO A 17 -1.38 -0.06 -12.11
CA PRO A 17 -1.79 1.02 -13.00
C PRO A 17 -2.74 2.02 -12.31
N LEU A 18 -2.22 2.93 -11.47
CA LEU A 18 -3.01 3.88 -10.66
C LEU A 18 -3.83 4.90 -11.45
N GLN A 19 -3.46 5.21 -12.70
CA GLN A 19 -4.17 6.17 -13.54
C GLN A 19 -5.24 5.51 -14.43
N THR A 20 -5.30 4.16 -14.46
CA THR A 20 -6.20 3.42 -15.35
C THR A 20 -7.54 3.20 -14.65
N LEU A 21 -8.59 3.91 -15.11
CA LEU A 21 -9.93 3.83 -14.50
C LEU A 21 -10.59 2.44 -14.58
N ARG A 22 -10.23 1.64 -15.59
CA ARG A 22 -10.72 0.27 -15.75
C ARG A 22 -9.99 -0.77 -14.89
N ALA A 23 -8.91 -0.38 -14.21
CA ALA A 23 -8.17 -1.28 -13.35
C ALA A 23 -8.95 -1.55 -12.05
N ASP A 24 -9.20 -2.82 -11.75
CA ASP A 24 -9.73 -3.25 -10.46
C ASP A 24 -8.60 -3.19 -9.42
N LEU A 25 -8.62 -2.13 -8.62
CA LEU A 25 -7.64 -1.84 -7.58
C LEU A 25 -8.32 -1.88 -6.22
N ASP A 26 -7.86 -2.80 -5.37
CA ASP A 26 -8.23 -2.82 -3.96
C ASP A 26 -7.21 -2.02 -3.15
N TYR A 27 -7.69 -1.04 -2.39
CA TYR A 27 -6.86 -0.18 -1.56
C TYR A 27 -7.20 -0.39 -0.09
N GLY A 28 -6.17 -0.70 0.70
CA GLY A 28 -6.25 -0.81 2.14
C GLY A 28 -5.31 0.16 2.83
N TYR A 29 -5.78 0.80 3.89
CA TYR A 29 -4.95 1.56 4.81
C TYR A 29 -5.21 1.11 6.25
N THR A 30 -4.12 0.88 6.99
CA THR A 30 -4.21 0.61 8.42
C THR A 30 -3.04 1.23 9.17
N THR A 31 -3.21 1.38 10.48
CA THR A 31 -2.17 1.85 11.38
C THR A 31 -1.79 0.72 12.32
N ALA A 32 -0.48 0.45 12.40
CA ALA A 32 0.10 -0.50 13.33
C ALA A 32 0.60 0.25 14.56
N PHE A 33 0.03 -0.07 15.72
CA PHE A 33 0.47 0.45 17.00
C PHE A 33 1.62 -0.39 17.51
N THR A 34 2.81 0.19 17.54
CA THR A 34 4.02 -0.48 18.04
C THR A 34 4.50 0.22 19.31
N LYS A 35 5.39 -0.43 20.07
CA LYS A 35 5.92 0.13 21.32
C LYS A 35 6.63 1.47 21.14
N MET A 36 7.18 1.74 19.95
CA MET A 36 7.96 2.94 19.65
C MET A 36 7.17 4.01 18.89
N GLY A 37 5.89 3.75 18.59
CA GLY A 37 5.04 4.70 17.88
C GLY A 37 4.07 4.02 16.92
N ILE A 38 3.49 4.83 16.04
CA ILE A 38 2.47 4.41 15.07
C ILE A 38 3.10 4.31 13.68
N ILE A 39 2.89 3.18 13.01
CA ILE A 39 3.35 2.97 11.64
C ILE A 39 2.11 2.91 10.72
N GLY A 40 2.07 3.75 9.69
CA GLY A 40 1.03 3.69 8.67
C GLY A 40 1.39 2.70 7.56
N VAL A 41 0.49 1.78 7.24
CA VAL A 41 0.67 0.78 6.18
C VAL A 41 -0.40 1.00 5.11
N LYS A 42 0.04 1.24 3.88
CA LYS A 42 -0.82 1.35 2.70
C LYS A 42 -0.55 0.17 1.78
N VAL A 43 -1.61 -0.47 1.29
CA VAL A 43 -1.53 -1.63 0.40
C VAL A 43 -2.43 -1.38 -0.80
N TRP A 44 -1.91 -1.72 -1.97
CA TRP A 44 -2.68 -1.76 -3.21
C TRP A 44 -2.59 -3.17 -3.81
N ILE A 45 -3.73 -3.73 -4.20
CA ILE A 45 -3.80 -5.03 -4.86
C ILE A 45 -4.49 -4.85 -6.20
N TYR A 46 -3.77 -5.10 -7.28
CA TYR A 46 -4.31 -5.10 -8.64
C TYR A 46 -4.89 -6.48 -8.97
N LYS A 47 -6.20 -6.53 -9.21
CA LYS A 47 -6.95 -7.77 -9.49
C LYS A 47 -7.21 -8.02 -10.98
N GLY A 48 -6.75 -7.12 -11.85
CA GLY A 48 -6.99 -7.15 -13.29
C GLY A 48 -7.82 -5.95 -13.74
N ASP A 49 -8.28 -5.96 -15.00
CA ASP A 49 -9.20 -4.95 -15.48
C ASP A 49 -10.65 -5.44 -15.29
N VAL A 50 -11.55 -4.55 -14.87
CA VAL A 50 -12.99 -4.84 -14.86
C VAL A 50 -13.45 -4.97 -16.31
N GLN A 51 -13.97 -6.14 -16.67
CA GLN A 51 -14.64 -6.36 -17.96
C GLN A 51 -16.13 -6.06 -17.77
N VAL A 52 -16.65 -5.14 -18.59
CA VAL A 52 -18.08 -4.78 -18.63
C VAL A 52 -18.86 -5.83 -19.41
#